data_AF-A0A951NE93-F1
#
_entry.id   AF-A0A951NE93-F1
#
_cell.length_a   1.000
_cell.length_b   1.000
_cell.length_c   1.000
_cell.angle_alpha   90.00
_cell.angle_beta   90.00
_cell.angle_gamma   90.00
#
_symmetry.space_group_name_H-M   'P 1'
#
loop_
_entity.id
_entity.type
_entity.pdbx_description
1 polymer ?
#
loop_
_entity_poly.entity_id
_entity_poly.type
_entity_poly.pdbx_seq_one_letter_code
_entity_poly.pdbx_strand_id
1 'polypeptide(L)'
;MVRLAQFVLRHKMLVALFWLVAMLAGGATSGTTVDRLSFDFSLPGQPGFETEKKLLETYGSGPDEGTTIVAVTVPSGTTVDDEQAAVDGVFEAVQENFPQYRVAWEGNTGSDRFTTENGRTAYGVIVDEKFTSFTFEPAFRKAKDLFAAQAQETGFEVRTTGYIELSEGNAESSEGGEPPSVLSETLLGAFGALIVLLFVFASFMAFVPLVIALVSILSTFLCVLAVSYLTDISFVVQFLIALVGLGVAIDYSLLVVTRWREEREHGRENGAAVVEAMRTAGSAVVASAATVAISLVALIVVPVPFLRSMGIGGMLIPIVSSLVVLTLLPALLAGIGPKVDWPRVRHENSASKAWSAWARGISSRRFLAAGVGFVLLGLLVAPVFDIRVGQARTESLAKQGPAVEALADLRAGGVPAGIVTPLEILVGGNDAEASAEQVVRQVGALDGVAFTVFPDDPTWRKAGTAVVSVIPERELVDIQAAEVVERIRDTVAGIDGVVGVAGPGATVLDYSDAVFKRFPLVMALIALVTFLLLVRAFRSLLLPLKAVLLNVLSVAATFGFVVLFWQKGYGSEAVFDVTATGAVTFWLPVLIFAFLFGLSM
;
A
#
# COMPACT_ATOMS: atom_id res chain seq x y z
N MET A 1 -1.26 36.86 7.28
CA MET A 1 -2.02 36.33 8.42
C MET A 1 -2.99 37.33 9.05
N VAL A 2 -2.55 38.48 9.57
CA VAL A 2 -3.46 39.44 10.24
C VAL A 2 -4.66 39.86 9.35
N ARG A 3 -4.41 40.21 8.08
CA ARG A 3 -5.48 40.55 7.12
C ARG A 3 -6.46 39.39 6.89
N LEU A 4 -5.96 38.15 6.81
CA LEU A 4 -6.79 36.96 6.66
C LEU A 4 -7.68 36.76 7.90
N ALA A 5 -7.10 36.87 9.10
CA ALA A 5 -7.86 36.75 10.34
C ALA A 5 -8.96 37.80 10.43
N GLN A 6 -8.67 39.07 10.11
CA GLN A 6 -9.67 40.14 10.08
C GLN A 6 -10.78 39.88 9.05
N PHE A 7 -10.43 39.38 7.87
CA PHE A 7 -11.40 39.00 6.84
C PHE A 7 -12.34 37.89 7.34
N VAL A 8 -11.77 36.83 7.93
CA VAL A 8 -12.52 35.71 8.48
C VAL A 8 -13.44 36.15 9.60
N LEU A 9 -12.95 37.00 10.53
CA LEU A 9 -13.77 37.52 11.63
C LEU A 9 -14.95 38.35 11.14
N ARG A 10 -14.76 39.14 10.08
CA ARG A 10 -15.82 39.96 9.46
C ARG A 10 -16.87 39.12 8.75
N HIS A 11 -16.49 37.96 8.20
CA HIS A 11 -17.35 37.09 7.40
C HIS A 11 -17.55 35.70 8.04
N LYS A 12 -17.45 35.59 9.37
CA LYS A 12 -17.38 34.30 10.08
C LYS A 12 -18.52 33.32 9.74
N MET A 13 -19.74 33.83 9.51
CA MET A 13 -20.89 33.01 9.13
C MET A 13 -20.78 32.49 7.69
N LEU A 14 -20.28 33.29 6.75
CA LEU A 14 -20.07 32.86 5.37
C LEU A 14 -18.96 31.82 5.28
N VAL A 15 -17.88 32.00 6.04
CA VAL A 15 -16.79 31.02 6.13
C VAL A 15 -17.28 29.71 6.72
N ALA A 16 -18.04 29.75 7.83
CA ALA A 16 -18.62 28.57 8.44
C ALA A 16 -19.61 27.86 7.50
N LEU A 17 -20.47 28.62 6.80
CA LEU A 17 -21.42 28.07 5.84
C LEU A 17 -20.72 27.43 4.64
N PHE A 18 -19.68 28.07 4.08
CA PHE A 18 -18.89 27.53 2.98
C PHE A 18 -18.32 26.15 3.34
N TRP A 19 -17.66 26.04 4.50
CA TRP A 19 -17.08 24.78 4.94
C TRP A 19 -18.13 23.74 5.34
N LEU A 20 -19.27 24.15 5.89
CA LEU A 20 -20.38 23.24 6.13
C LEU A 20 -20.90 22.64 4.81
N VAL A 21 -21.09 23.47 3.78
CA VAL A 21 -21.50 23.01 2.45
C VAL A 21 -20.44 22.11 1.83
N ALA A 22 -19.16 22.47 1.90
CA ALA A 22 -18.06 21.65 1.40
C ALA A 22 -17.98 20.29 2.11
N MET A 23 -18.15 20.27 3.44
CA MET A 23 -18.19 19.05 4.24
C MET A 23 -19.37 18.17 3.86
N LEU A 24 -20.58 18.73 3.74
CA LEU A 24 -21.77 17.97 3.37
C LEU A 24 -21.67 17.43 1.94
N ALA A 25 -21.17 18.24 0.99
CA ALA A 25 -20.93 17.82 -0.38
C ALA A 25 -19.87 16.71 -0.45
N GLY A 26 -18.75 16.87 0.26
CA GLY A 26 -17.70 15.85 0.35
C GLY A 26 -18.16 14.56 1.00
N GLY A 27 -18.96 14.64 2.07
CA GLY A 27 -19.59 13.48 2.68
C GLY A 27 -20.54 12.75 1.73
N ALA A 28 -21.45 13.49 1.09
CA ALA A 28 -22.43 12.95 0.14
C ALA A 28 -21.78 12.33 -1.10
N THR A 29 -20.61 12.83 -1.50
CA THR A 29 -19.86 12.33 -2.67
C THR A 29 -18.67 11.44 -2.32
N SER A 30 -18.51 11.07 -1.05
CA SER A 30 -17.37 10.24 -0.62
C SER A 30 -17.41 8.85 -1.27
N GLY A 31 -18.58 8.20 -1.32
CA GLY A 31 -18.75 6.91 -2.01
C GLY A 31 -18.38 7.01 -3.50
N THR A 32 -18.90 8.01 -4.21
CA THR A 32 -18.55 8.23 -5.62
C THR A 32 -17.08 8.60 -5.84
N THR A 33 -16.42 9.18 -4.83
CA THR A 33 -14.98 9.42 -4.86
C THR A 33 -14.22 8.11 -4.80
N VAL A 34 -14.60 7.23 -3.87
CA VAL A 34 -13.99 5.89 -3.68
C VAL A 34 -14.18 5.03 -4.93
N ASP A 35 -15.37 5.04 -5.54
CA ASP A 35 -15.68 4.28 -6.76
C ASP A 35 -14.83 4.71 -7.97
N ARG A 36 -14.28 5.93 -7.95
CA ARG A 36 -13.40 6.46 -9.02
C ARG A 36 -11.91 6.26 -8.73
N LEU A 37 -11.54 5.72 -7.57
CA LEU A 37 -10.14 5.43 -7.28
C LEU A 37 -9.65 4.25 -8.13
N SER A 38 -8.40 4.30 -8.52
CA SER A 38 -7.78 3.35 -9.45
C SER A 38 -6.82 2.39 -8.72
N PHE A 39 -6.78 1.15 -9.20
CA PHE A 39 -5.78 0.11 -8.87
C PHE A 39 -4.69 0.00 -9.93
N ASP A 40 -4.30 1.13 -10.52
CA ASP A 40 -3.26 1.11 -11.54
C ASP A 40 -1.86 1.08 -10.91
N PHE A 41 -1.24 -0.10 -10.94
CA PHE A 41 0.17 -0.30 -10.61
C PHE A 41 1.06 -0.39 -11.87
N SER A 42 0.56 0.11 -13.02
CA SER A 42 1.31 0.07 -14.28
C SER A 42 2.71 0.66 -14.16
N LEU A 43 3.62 0.06 -14.93
CA LEU A 43 4.99 0.53 -15.09
C LEU A 43 5.28 0.77 -16.59
N PRO A 44 4.67 1.82 -17.20
CA PRO A 44 4.80 2.06 -18.63
C PRO A 44 6.27 2.17 -19.07
N GLY A 45 6.61 1.50 -20.17
CA GLY A 45 7.97 1.46 -20.69
C GLY A 45 8.91 0.47 -19.99
N GLN A 46 8.45 -0.31 -19.01
CA GLN A 46 9.21 -1.44 -18.46
C GLN A 46 8.94 -2.73 -19.25
N PRO A 47 9.96 -3.59 -19.46
CA PRO A 47 9.83 -4.77 -20.34
C PRO A 47 8.73 -5.75 -19.92
N GLY A 48 8.62 -6.04 -18.62
CA GLY A 48 7.61 -6.95 -18.08
C GLY A 48 6.21 -6.40 -18.27
N PHE A 49 5.99 -5.12 -17.95
CA PHE A 49 4.71 -4.46 -18.16
C PHE A 49 4.28 -4.43 -19.64
N GLU A 50 5.19 -4.12 -20.56
CA GLU A 50 4.87 -4.11 -22.00
C GLU A 50 4.59 -5.52 -22.54
N THR A 51 5.18 -6.55 -21.93
CA THR A 51 4.89 -7.95 -22.26
C THR A 51 3.52 -8.35 -21.73
N GLU A 52 3.23 -8.04 -20.46
CA GLU A 52 1.94 -8.29 -19.82
C GLU A 52 0.80 -7.64 -20.59
N LYS A 53 0.99 -6.38 -20.99
CA LYS A 53 0.02 -5.66 -21.81
C LYS A 53 -0.29 -6.39 -23.12
N LYS A 54 0.73 -6.92 -23.81
CA LYS A 54 0.53 -7.70 -25.05
C LYS A 54 -0.15 -9.03 -24.79
N LEU A 55 0.16 -9.70 -23.67
CA LEU A 55 -0.53 -10.92 -23.24
C LEU A 55 -2.02 -10.64 -23.04
N LEU A 56 -2.37 -9.58 -22.32
CA LEU A 56 -3.75 -9.18 -22.08
C LEU A 56 -4.47 -8.75 -23.38
N GLU A 57 -3.82 -8.00 -24.27
CA GLU A 57 -4.41 -7.59 -25.55
C GLU A 57 -4.66 -8.78 -26.49
N THR A 58 -3.79 -9.80 -26.46
CA THR A 58 -3.85 -10.94 -27.37
C THR A 58 -4.71 -12.08 -26.81
N TYR A 59 -4.48 -12.46 -25.56
CA TYR A 59 -5.04 -13.62 -24.89
C TYR A 59 -6.19 -13.28 -23.93
N GLY A 60 -6.28 -12.04 -23.45
CA GLY A 60 -7.28 -11.62 -22.46
C GLY A 60 -6.90 -11.96 -21.01
N SER A 61 -5.77 -12.64 -20.79
CA SER A 61 -5.27 -13.11 -19.50
C SER A 61 -3.76 -12.94 -19.39
N GLY A 62 -3.23 -12.80 -18.18
CA GLY A 62 -1.81 -12.62 -17.91
C GLY A 62 -1.43 -12.97 -16.46
N PRO A 63 -0.16 -13.35 -16.20
CA PRO A 63 0.29 -13.86 -14.91
C PRO A 63 0.26 -12.84 -13.76
N ASP A 64 0.29 -11.54 -14.05
CA ASP A 64 0.25 -10.48 -13.03
C ASP A 64 -1.19 -10.19 -12.53
N GLU A 65 -2.20 -10.55 -13.32
CA GLU A 65 -3.61 -10.20 -13.08
C GLU A 65 -4.34 -11.23 -12.18
N GLY A 66 -3.73 -12.39 -11.94
CA GLY A 66 -4.26 -13.42 -11.07
C GLY A 66 -3.99 -14.83 -11.59
N THR A 67 -3.41 -15.67 -10.73
CA THR A 67 -3.23 -17.10 -10.99
C THR A 67 -3.92 -17.88 -9.89
N THR A 68 -4.93 -18.67 -10.26
CA THR A 68 -5.61 -19.61 -9.38
C THR A 68 -5.02 -21.00 -9.59
N ILE A 69 -4.65 -21.67 -8.50
CA ILE A 69 -4.25 -23.06 -8.50
C ILE A 69 -5.42 -23.88 -7.99
N VAL A 70 -5.87 -24.84 -8.79
CA VAL A 70 -6.91 -25.79 -8.40
C VAL A 70 -6.24 -27.10 -8.03
N ALA A 71 -6.51 -27.59 -6.83
CA ALA A 71 -6.08 -28.90 -6.35
C ALA A 71 -7.28 -29.84 -6.31
N VAL A 72 -7.17 -30.99 -6.97
CA VAL A 72 -8.17 -32.05 -7.03
C VAL A 72 -7.60 -33.27 -6.33
N THR A 73 -8.11 -33.56 -5.13
CA THR A 73 -7.67 -34.71 -4.32
C THR A 73 -8.68 -35.85 -4.45
N VAL A 74 -8.19 -37.03 -4.85
CA VAL A 74 -9.03 -38.23 -5.02
C VAL A 74 -9.36 -38.89 -3.68
N PRO A 75 -10.45 -39.68 -3.60
CA PRO A 75 -10.89 -40.33 -2.37
C PRO A 75 -9.81 -41.21 -1.73
N SER A 76 -9.96 -41.49 -0.44
CA SER A 76 -9.00 -42.34 0.26
C SER A 76 -8.99 -43.76 -0.28
N GLY A 77 -7.83 -44.19 -0.78
CA GLY A 77 -7.63 -45.54 -1.31
C GLY A 77 -7.50 -45.63 -2.84
N THR A 78 -7.68 -44.52 -3.56
CA THR A 78 -7.42 -44.41 -5.01
C THR A 78 -6.26 -43.45 -5.29
N THR A 79 -5.72 -43.53 -6.50
CA THR A 79 -4.72 -42.60 -7.03
C THR A 79 -5.30 -41.76 -8.18
N VAL A 80 -4.62 -40.67 -8.52
CA VAL A 80 -4.97 -39.83 -9.68
C VAL A 80 -4.96 -40.68 -10.95
N ASP A 81 -3.98 -41.57 -11.12
CA ASP A 81 -3.88 -42.47 -12.27
C ASP A 81 -5.09 -43.40 -12.41
N ASP A 82 -5.69 -43.85 -11.29
CA ASP A 82 -6.88 -44.70 -11.30
C ASP A 82 -8.13 -43.94 -11.79
N GLU A 83 -8.18 -42.63 -11.56
CA GLU A 83 -9.34 -41.75 -11.78
C GLU A 83 -9.04 -40.65 -12.82
N GLN A 84 -8.03 -40.84 -13.66
CA GLN A 84 -7.45 -39.77 -14.48
C GLN A 84 -8.49 -39.09 -15.40
N ALA A 85 -9.38 -39.86 -16.01
CA ALA A 85 -10.44 -39.31 -16.87
C ALA A 85 -11.44 -38.42 -16.10
N ALA A 86 -11.72 -38.74 -14.83
CA ALA A 86 -12.60 -37.92 -13.99
C ALA A 86 -11.88 -36.66 -13.49
N VAL A 87 -10.57 -36.76 -13.19
CA VAL A 87 -9.73 -35.61 -12.83
C VAL A 87 -9.60 -34.64 -14.01
N ASP A 88 -9.31 -35.15 -15.21
CA ASP A 88 -9.25 -34.35 -16.44
C ASP A 88 -10.59 -33.65 -16.70
N GLY A 89 -11.72 -34.35 -16.48
CA GLY A 89 -13.06 -33.78 -16.59
C GLY A 89 -13.31 -32.55 -15.72
N VAL A 90 -12.65 -32.42 -14.56
CA VAL A 90 -12.75 -31.22 -13.71
C VAL A 90 -12.10 -30.02 -14.40
N PHE A 91 -10.89 -30.18 -14.96
CA PHE A 91 -10.17 -29.11 -15.64
C PHE A 91 -10.80 -28.76 -17.00
N GLU A 92 -11.25 -29.77 -17.74
CA GLU A 92 -12.01 -29.59 -18.98
C GLU A 92 -13.30 -28.79 -18.73
N ALA A 93 -14.04 -29.10 -17.66
CA ALA A 93 -15.24 -28.34 -17.29
C ALA A 93 -14.93 -26.86 -17.02
N VAL A 94 -13.79 -26.53 -16.41
CA VAL A 94 -13.36 -25.14 -16.24
C VAL A 94 -13.09 -24.49 -17.60
N GLN A 95 -12.33 -25.16 -18.47
CA GLN A 95 -11.98 -24.64 -19.79
C GLN A 95 -13.22 -24.44 -20.69
N GLU A 96 -14.22 -25.32 -20.58
CA GLU A 96 -15.49 -25.22 -21.31
C GLU A 96 -16.38 -24.08 -20.82
N ASN A 97 -16.50 -23.90 -19.50
CA ASN A 97 -17.33 -22.84 -18.92
C ASN A 97 -16.65 -21.46 -19.02
N PHE A 98 -15.32 -21.43 -19.06
CA PHE A 98 -14.51 -20.22 -19.12
C PHE A 98 -13.48 -20.30 -20.26
N PRO A 99 -13.91 -20.28 -21.53
CA PRO A 99 -13.03 -20.44 -22.69
C PRO A 99 -11.98 -19.32 -22.86
N GLN A 100 -12.15 -18.21 -22.15
CA GLN A 100 -11.19 -17.11 -22.11
C GLN A 100 -10.01 -17.36 -21.14
N TYR A 101 -10.14 -18.32 -20.21
CA TYR A 101 -9.06 -18.66 -19.30
C TYR A 101 -8.07 -19.60 -19.96
N ARG A 102 -6.81 -19.46 -19.57
CA ARG A 102 -5.74 -20.39 -19.94
C ARG A 102 -5.55 -21.36 -18.79
N VAL A 103 -5.88 -22.62 -19.03
CA VAL A 103 -5.75 -23.70 -18.05
C VAL A 103 -4.60 -24.61 -18.45
N ALA A 104 -3.73 -24.94 -17.49
CA ALA A 104 -2.66 -25.92 -17.67
C ALA A 104 -2.77 -27.02 -16.59
N TRP A 105 -2.84 -28.27 -17.04
CA TRP A 105 -2.87 -29.46 -16.18
C TRP A 105 -2.19 -30.62 -16.90
N GLU A 106 -2.13 -31.80 -16.27
CA GLU A 106 -1.44 -32.97 -16.85
C GLU A 106 -1.98 -33.37 -18.24
N GLY A 107 -3.30 -33.42 -18.43
CA GLY A 107 -3.93 -33.89 -19.67
C GLY A 107 -3.61 -33.07 -20.92
N ASN A 108 -3.43 -31.75 -20.81
CA ASN A 108 -3.08 -30.89 -21.96
C ASN A 108 -1.58 -30.54 -22.07
N THR A 109 -0.80 -30.79 -21.02
CA THR A 109 0.65 -30.56 -21.02
C THR A 109 1.46 -31.82 -21.28
N GLY A 110 0.89 -33.00 -20.99
CA GLY A 110 1.62 -34.27 -20.95
C GLY A 110 2.70 -34.32 -19.88
N SER A 111 2.66 -33.42 -18.89
CA SER A 111 3.66 -33.34 -17.83
C SER A 111 3.17 -34.00 -16.54
N ASP A 112 3.90 -35.04 -16.11
CA ASP A 112 3.75 -35.74 -14.83
C ASP A 112 3.99 -34.84 -13.59
N ARG A 113 4.41 -33.59 -13.80
CA ARG A 113 4.67 -32.62 -12.73
C ARG A 113 3.39 -32.07 -12.10
N PHE A 114 2.24 -32.18 -12.75
CA PHE A 114 0.94 -31.71 -12.26
C PHE A 114 0.25 -32.67 -11.28
N THR A 115 0.94 -33.72 -10.87
CA THR A 115 0.49 -34.66 -9.84
C THR A 115 1.50 -34.65 -8.68
N THR A 116 0.97 -34.63 -7.45
CA THR A 116 1.78 -34.69 -6.23
C THR A 116 2.55 -36.01 -6.11
N GLU A 117 3.70 -36.01 -5.43
CA GLU A 117 4.57 -37.19 -5.27
C GLU A 117 3.85 -38.39 -4.62
N ASN A 118 2.79 -38.13 -3.84
CA ASN A 118 1.99 -39.18 -3.22
C ASN A 118 0.93 -39.78 -4.16
N GLY A 119 0.78 -39.24 -5.39
CA GLY A 119 -0.15 -39.68 -6.42
C GLY A 119 -1.63 -39.45 -6.09
N ARG A 120 -1.96 -38.62 -5.07
CA ARG A 120 -3.33 -38.46 -4.58
C ARG A 120 -3.97 -37.13 -4.94
N THR A 121 -3.17 -36.13 -5.24
CA THR A 121 -3.67 -34.79 -5.60
C THR A 121 -3.08 -34.42 -6.96
N ALA A 122 -3.97 -34.20 -7.92
CA ALA A 122 -3.66 -33.53 -9.17
C ALA A 122 -3.89 -32.03 -8.98
N TYR A 123 -3.13 -31.20 -9.70
CA TYR A 123 -3.34 -29.76 -9.66
C TYR A 123 -3.24 -29.16 -11.05
N GLY A 124 -3.81 -27.97 -11.20
CA GLY A 124 -3.76 -27.20 -12.44
C GLY A 124 -3.65 -25.71 -12.15
N VAL A 125 -3.11 -24.98 -13.13
CA VAL A 125 -2.91 -23.53 -13.07
C VAL A 125 -3.90 -22.87 -14.01
N ILE A 126 -4.68 -21.93 -13.48
CA ILE A 126 -5.63 -21.11 -14.22
C ILE A 126 -5.11 -19.68 -14.22
N VAL A 127 -4.83 -19.15 -15.42
CA VAL A 127 -4.49 -17.73 -15.60
C VAL A 127 -5.77 -16.97 -16.00
N ASP A 128 -6.17 -16.05 -15.12
CA ASP A 128 -7.46 -15.35 -15.18
C ASP A 128 -7.42 -14.10 -16.08
N GLU A 129 -8.60 -13.54 -16.35
CA GLU A 129 -8.78 -12.27 -17.02
C GLU A 129 -8.34 -11.08 -16.16
N LYS A 130 -8.17 -9.93 -16.81
CA LYS A 130 -7.64 -8.71 -16.21
C LYS A 130 -8.41 -8.21 -14.97
N PHE A 131 -7.69 -7.92 -13.88
CA PHE A 131 -8.20 -7.21 -12.71
C PHE A 131 -8.39 -5.72 -13.02
N THR A 132 -9.63 -5.30 -13.30
CA THR A 132 -9.93 -3.93 -13.76
C THR A 132 -10.67 -3.06 -12.75
N SER A 133 -11.23 -3.60 -11.67
CA SER A 133 -12.00 -2.83 -10.67
C SER A 133 -12.21 -3.56 -9.34
N PHE A 134 -12.69 -2.82 -8.31
CA PHE A 134 -13.18 -3.38 -7.04
C PHE A 134 -14.34 -4.38 -7.17
N THR A 135 -15.01 -4.42 -8.33
CA THR A 135 -16.11 -5.35 -8.62
C THR A 135 -15.65 -6.56 -9.43
N PHE A 136 -14.35 -6.69 -9.65
CA PHE A 136 -13.79 -7.89 -10.27
C PHE A 136 -14.08 -9.11 -9.38
N GLU A 137 -14.56 -10.17 -10.01
CA GLU A 137 -14.81 -11.44 -9.36
C GLU A 137 -13.77 -12.45 -9.88
N PRO A 138 -12.82 -12.89 -9.03
CA PRO A 138 -11.78 -13.82 -9.44
C PRO A 138 -12.34 -15.15 -9.97
N ALA A 139 -11.57 -15.84 -10.82
CA ALA A 139 -11.92 -17.12 -11.40
C ALA A 139 -12.40 -18.12 -10.35
N PHE A 140 -11.72 -18.21 -9.21
CA PHE A 140 -12.12 -19.14 -8.15
C PHE A 140 -13.52 -18.86 -7.58
N ARG A 141 -13.96 -17.59 -7.53
CA ARG A 141 -15.31 -17.23 -7.08
C ARG A 141 -16.35 -17.56 -8.15
N LYS A 142 -16.10 -17.18 -9.41
CA LYS A 142 -16.98 -17.50 -10.54
C LYS A 142 -17.13 -19.01 -10.74
N ALA A 143 -16.05 -19.76 -10.54
CA ALA A 143 -16.02 -21.21 -10.66
C ALA A 143 -16.34 -21.95 -9.36
N LYS A 144 -16.65 -21.26 -8.26
CA LYS A 144 -16.93 -21.87 -6.94
C LYS A 144 -18.05 -22.90 -7.02
N ASP A 145 -19.16 -22.53 -7.66
CA ASP A 145 -20.31 -23.41 -7.83
C ASP A 145 -19.98 -24.60 -8.75
N LEU A 146 -19.15 -24.39 -9.77
CA LEU A 146 -18.66 -25.45 -10.66
C LEU A 146 -17.81 -26.45 -9.88
N PHE A 147 -16.84 -25.99 -9.09
CA PHE A 147 -16.00 -26.85 -8.25
C PHE A 147 -16.82 -27.60 -7.21
N ALA A 148 -17.81 -26.94 -6.58
CA ALA A 148 -18.70 -27.60 -5.64
C ALA A 148 -19.55 -28.69 -6.30
N ALA A 149 -20.07 -28.44 -7.50
CA ALA A 149 -20.82 -29.43 -8.27
C ALA A 149 -19.95 -30.63 -8.66
N GLN A 150 -18.73 -30.37 -9.17
CA GLN A 150 -17.77 -31.42 -9.52
C GLN A 150 -17.38 -32.28 -8.30
N ALA A 151 -17.09 -31.64 -7.16
CA ALA A 151 -16.81 -32.33 -5.91
C ALA A 151 -17.97 -33.22 -5.45
N GLN A 152 -19.22 -32.76 -5.62
CA GLN A 152 -20.40 -33.53 -5.24
C GLN A 152 -20.66 -34.73 -6.18
N GLU A 153 -20.41 -34.58 -7.48
CA GLU A 153 -20.66 -35.62 -8.48
C GLU A 153 -19.60 -36.74 -8.43
N THR A 154 -18.33 -36.35 -8.33
CA THR A 154 -17.19 -37.28 -8.34
C THR A 154 -16.85 -37.82 -6.95
N GLY A 155 -17.25 -37.12 -5.88
CA GLY A 155 -16.77 -37.36 -4.52
C GLY A 155 -15.33 -36.90 -4.29
N PHE A 156 -14.75 -36.15 -5.23
CA PHE A 156 -13.41 -35.58 -5.10
C PHE A 156 -13.43 -34.35 -4.21
N GLU A 157 -12.29 -34.06 -3.63
CA GLU A 157 -12.09 -32.84 -2.88
C GLU A 157 -11.40 -31.80 -3.78
N VAL A 158 -12.17 -30.79 -4.21
CA VAL A 158 -11.67 -29.71 -5.07
C VAL A 158 -11.45 -28.47 -4.21
N ARG A 159 -10.20 -28.03 -4.09
CA ARG A 159 -9.82 -26.81 -3.37
C ARG A 159 -9.07 -25.86 -4.28
N THR A 160 -9.17 -24.56 -4.01
CA THR A 160 -8.43 -23.52 -4.72
C THR A 160 -7.44 -22.83 -3.80
N THR A 161 -6.30 -22.44 -4.34
CA THR A 161 -5.29 -21.64 -3.66
C THR A 161 -4.57 -20.73 -4.65
N GLY A 162 -3.74 -19.83 -4.15
CA GLY A 162 -3.11 -18.80 -4.95
C GLY A 162 -2.97 -17.51 -4.15
N TYR A 163 -2.31 -16.52 -4.74
CA TYR A 163 -2.04 -15.26 -4.04
C TYR A 163 -3.34 -14.54 -3.67
N ILE A 164 -4.31 -14.51 -4.60
CA ILE A 164 -5.60 -13.83 -4.41
C ILE A 164 -6.44 -14.58 -3.38
N GLU A 165 -6.58 -15.90 -3.51
CA GLU A 165 -7.34 -16.77 -2.61
C GLU A 165 -6.84 -16.68 -1.17
N LEU A 166 -5.52 -16.62 -0.98
CA LEU A 166 -4.93 -16.46 0.35
C LEU A 166 -5.12 -15.05 0.89
N SER A 167 -5.06 -14.02 0.05
CA SER A 167 -5.34 -12.65 0.47
C SER A 167 -6.81 -12.44 0.87
N GLU A 168 -7.74 -13.16 0.22
CA GLU A 168 -9.18 -13.08 0.47
C GLU A 168 -9.67 -14.07 1.53
N GLY A 169 -9.01 -15.21 1.72
CA GLY A 169 -9.41 -16.25 2.67
C GLY A 169 -9.51 -15.75 4.12
N ASN A 170 -8.76 -14.70 4.48
CA ASN A 170 -8.89 -14.00 5.76
C ASN A 170 -10.20 -13.20 5.89
N ALA A 171 -10.79 -12.75 4.78
CA ALA A 171 -12.04 -12.00 4.77
C ALA A 171 -13.27 -12.91 5.01
N GLU A 172 -13.26 -14.14 4.49
CA GLU A 172 -14.34 -15.12 4.74
C GLU A 172 -14.25 -15.79 6.13
N SER A 173 -13.05 -16.00 6.67
CA SER A 173 -12.85 -16.67 7.98
C SER A 173 -12.98 -15.75 9.19
N SER A 174 -13.12 -14.43 8.96
CA SER A 174 -13.56 -13.50 10.00
C SER A 174 -15.07 -13.68 10.20
N GLU A 175 -15.50 -14.25 11.34
CA GLU A 175 -16.90 -14.20 11.82
C GLU A 175 -17.36 -12.73 11.85
N GLY A 176 -17.90 -12.22 10.74
CA GLY A 176 -18.16 -10.78 10.55
C GLY A 176 -17.96 -10.22 9.15
N GLY A 177 -17.41 -10.99 8.20
CA GLY A 177 -17.69 -10.90 6.75
C GLY A 177 -17.39 -9.60 5.97
N GLU A 178 -16.82 -8.57 6.57
CA GLU A 178 -16.28 -7.40 5.86
C GLU A 178 -14.94 -6.99 6.48
N PRO A 179 -13.90 -6.70 5.67
CA PRO A 179 -12.72 -6.02 6.19
C PRO A 179 -13.19 -4.76 6.92
N PRO A 180 -12.60 -4.41 8.08
CA PRO A 180 -13.04 -3.26 8.86
C PRO A 180 -13.09 -2.05 7.94
N SER A 181 -14.31 -1.56 7.69
CA SER A 181 -14.50 -0.43 6.78
C SER A 181 -13.59 0.72 7.22
N VAL A 182 -13.01 1.47 6.26
CA VAL A 182 -12.21 2.67 6.55
C VAL A 182 -12.94 3.59 7.54
N LEU A 183 -14.27 3.61 7.46
CA LEU A 183 -15.16 4.25 8.43
C LEU A 183 -14.99 3.72 9.86
N SER A 184 -15.05 2.40 10.08
CA SER A 184 -14.88 1.79 11.41
C SER A 184 -13.50 2.08 12.02
N GLU A 185 -12.42 1.96 11.26
CA GLU A 185 -11.05 2.28 11.71
C GLU A 185 -10.90 3.78 12.01
N THR A 186 -11.41 4.64 11.13
CA THR A 186 -11.39 6.10 11.32
C THR A 186 -12.18 6.51 12.55
N LEU A 187 -13.33 5.87 12.82
CA LEU A 187 -14.13 6.12 14.01
C LEU A 187 -13.40 5.68 15.29
N LEU A 188 -12.72 4.55 15.27
CA LEU A 188 -11.90 4.09 16.39
C LEU A 188 -10.71 5.03 16.63
N GLY A 189 -10.02 5.44 15.57
CA GLY A 189 -8.93 6.42 15.63
C GLY A 189 -9.40 7.79 16.12
N ALA A 190 -10.54 8.28 15.63
CA ALA A 190 -11.17 9.52 16.08
C ALA A 190 -11.59 9.46 17.55
N PHE A 191 -12.08 8.31 18.02
CA PHE A 191 -12.42 8.09 19.41
C PHE A 191 -11.16 8.08 20.30
N GLY A 192 -10.10 7.38 19.89
CA GLY A 192 -8.80 7.42 20.56
C GLY A 192 -8.22 8.84 20.64
N ALA A 193 -8.26 9.58 19.52
CA ALA A 193 -7.85 10.97 19.47
C ALA A 193 -8.70 11.84 20.40
N LEU A 194 -10.02 11.62 20.47
CA LEU A 194 -10.90 12.33 21.39
C LEU A 194 -10.50 12.10 22.86
N ILE A 195 -10.14 10.86 23.25
CA ILE A 195 -9.65 10.57 24.61
C ILE A 195 -8.40 11.39 24.91
N VAL A 196 -7.42 11.39 24.00
CA VAL A 196 -6.17 12.17 24.16
C VAL A 196 -6.48 13.67 24.22
N LEU A 197 -7.35 14.18 23.35
CA LEU A 197 -7.73 15.61 23.33
C LEU A 197 -8.50 16.02 24.59
N LEU A 198 -9.39 15.17 25.10
CA LEU A 198 -10.08 15.40 26.38
C LEU A 198 -9.07 15.41 27.53
N PHE A 199 -8.05 14.55 27.50
CA PHE A 199 -6.97 14.58 28.48
C PHE A 199 -6.10 15.85 28.39
N VAL A 200 -5.76 16.30 27.18
CA VAL A 200 -4.94 17.49 26.93
C VAL A 200 -5.68 18.77 27.33
N PHE A 201 -6.92 18.97 26.87
CA PHE A 201 -7.66 20.20 27.12
C PHE A 201 -8.45 20.21 28.43
N ALA A 202 -8.88 19.03 28.90
CA ALA A 202 -9.81 18.86 30.01
C ALA A 202 -11.06 19.75 29.89
N SER A 203 -11.48 20.08 28.67
CA SER A 203 -12.60 20.99 28.37
C SER A 203 -13.31 20.60 27.06
N PHE A 204 -14.48 21.19 26.79
CA PHE A 204 -15.21 20.99 25.52
C PHE A 204 -14.42 21.43 24.29
N MET A 205 -13.30 22.13 24.48
CA MET A 205 -12.40 22.53 23.40
C MET A 205 -11.76 21.34 22.70
N ALA A 206 -11.69 20.17 23.34
CA ALA A 206 -11.25 18.92 22.74
C ALA A 206 -12.04 18.53 21.47
N PHE A 207 -13.31 18.94 21.36
CA PHE A 207 -14.12 18.64 20.17
C PHE A 207 -13.79 19.53 18.98
N VAL A 208 -13.20 20.72 19.20
CA VAL A 208 -12.93 21.67 18.11
C VAL A 208 -11.90 21.10 17.12
N PRO A 209 -10.73 20.59 17.55
CA PRO A 209 -9.80 19.88 16.66
C PRO A 209 -10.45 18.76 15.86
N LEU A 210 -11.35 17.99 16.49
CA LEU A 210 -12.03 16.87 15.85
C LEU A 210 -12.99 17.33 14.75
N VAL A 211 -13.76 18.40 15.00
CA VAL A 211 -14.62 19.03 13.97
C VAL A 211 -13.79 19.57 12.81
N ILE A 212 -12.65 20.20 13.11
CA ILE A 212 -11.73 20.69 12.08
C ILE A 212 -11.17 19.54 11.24
N ALA A 213 -10.78 18.43 11.87
CA ALA A 213 -10.34 17.23 11.17
C ALA A 213 -11.43 16.64 10.29
N LEU A 214 -12.65 16.47 10.82
CA LEU A 214 -13.79 15.95 10.06
C LEU A 214 -14.08 16.80 8.81
N VAL A 215 -14.15 18.12 8.97
CA VAL A 215 -14.36 19.05 7.85
C VAL A 215 -13.22 18.95 6.84
N SER A 216 -11.97 18.85 7.31
CA SER A 216 -10.79 18.76 6.44
C SER A 216 -10.79 17.47 5.63
N ILE A 217 -11.04 16.33 6.26
CA ILE A 217 -11.10 15.00 5.62
C ILE A 217 -12.18 15.00 4.53
N LEU A 218 -13.42 15.37 4.87
CA LEU A 218 -14.53 15.34 3.92
C LEU A 218 -14.36 16.36 2.78
N SER A 219 -13.83 17.55 3.07
CA SER A 219 -13.52 18.53 2.03
C SER A 219 -12.37 18.08 1.13
N THR A 220 -11.42 17.29 1.66
CA THR A 220 -10.33 16.72 0.86
C THR A 220 -10.85 15.66 -0.10
N PHE A 221 -11.78 14.80 0.32
CA PHE A 221 -12.48 13.88 -0.58
C PHE A 221 -13.16 14.62 -1.74
N LEU A 222 -13.85 15.73 -1.46
CA LEU A 222 -14.45 16.56 -2.51
C LEU A 222 -13.42 17.11 -3.51
N CYS A 223 -12.25 17.52 -3.03
CA CYS A 223 -11.15 17.99 -3.89
C CYS A 223 -10.56 16.85 -4.72
N VAL A 224 -10.38 15.67 -4.12
CA VAL A 224 -9.89 14.48 -4.81
C VAL A 224 -10.87 14.02 -5.87
N LEU A 225 -12.18 14.10 -5.63
CA LEU A 225 -13.20 13.84 -6.64
C LEU A 225 -13.05 14.79 -7.84
N ALA A 226 -12.83 16.08 -7.60
CA ALA A 226 -12.63 17.03 -8.70
C ALA A 226 -11.37 16.68 -9.51
N VAL A 227 -10.30 16.23 -8.86
CA VAL A 227 -9.07 15.81 -9.53
C VAL A 227 -9.22 14.46 -10.23
N SER A 228 -10.05 13.55 -9.72
CA SER A 228 -10.28 12.22 -10.32
C SER A 228 -11.02 12.29 -11.67
N TYR A 229 -11.56 13.45 -12.04
CA TYR A 229 -12.05 13.71 -13.40
C TYR A 229 -10.94 14.11 -14.38
N LEU A 230 -9.76 14.51 -13.88
CA LEU A 230 -8.63 14.98 -14.68
C LEU A 230 -7.53 13.93 -14.81
N THR A 231 -7.34 13.11 -13.78
CA THR A 231 -6.30 12.08 -13.71
C THR A 231 -6.73 10.97 -12.77
N ASP A 232 -6.18 9.78 -12.95
CA ASP A 232 -6.41 8.67 -12.04
C ASP A 232 -5.78 8.93 -10.67
N ILE A 233 -6.50 8.56 -9.61
CA ILE A 233 -6.05 8.68 -8.22
C ILE A 233 -6.00 7.29 -7.58
N SER A 234 -4.85 6.92 -7.04
CA SER A 234 -4.67 5.65 -6.34
C SER A 234 -5.63 5.50 -5.16
N PHE A 235 -6.17 4.30 -4.99
CA PHE A 235 -6.99 3.95 -3.82
C PHE A 235 -6.28 4.20 -2.49
N VAL A 236 -4.93 4.14 -2.45
CA VAL A 236 -4.14 4.40 -1.24
C VAL A 236 -4.38 5.81 -0.68
N VAL A 237 -4.73 6.78 -1.54
CA VAL A 237 -5.02 8.15 -1.14
C VAL A 237 -6.16 8.23 -0.13
N GLN A 238 -7.16 7.35 -0.18
CA GLN A 238 -8.27 7.40 0.79
C GLN A 238 -7.79 7.14 2.23
N PHE A 239 -6.87 6.20 2.41
CA PHE A 239 -6.29 5.87 3.71
C PHE A 239 -5.40 7.01 4.20
N LEU A 240 -4.67 7.65 3.27
CA LEU A 240 -3.85 8.82 3.58
C LEU A 240 -4.70 10.01 4.02
N ILE A 241 -5.82 10.30 3.33
CA ILE A 241 -6.75 11.36 3.73
C ILE A 241 -7.28 11.10 5.15
N ALA A 242 -7.68 9.87 5.45
CA ALA A 242 -8.19 9.52 6.78
C ALA A 242 -7.11 9.64 7.87
N LEU A 243 -5.98 8.94 7.73
CA LEU A 243 -4.96 8.84 8.77
C LEU A 243 -4.13 10.12 8.90
N VAL A 244 -3.57 10.62 7.79
CA VAL A 244 -2.72 11.81 7.79
C VAL A 244 -3.55 13.07 7.92
N GLY A 245 -4.72 13.13 7.28
CA GLY A 245 -5.62 14.28 7.39
C GLY A 245 -6.12 14.49 8.82
N LEU A 246 -6.47 13.42 9.53
CA LEU A 246 -6.84 13.50 10.95
C LEU A 246 -5.70 14.07 11.81
N GLY A 247 -4.51 13.48 11.72
CA GLY A 247 -3.36 13.91 12.53
C GLY A 247 -2.95 15.35 12.25
N VAL A 248 -2.75 15.70 10.99
CA VAL A 248 -2.31 17.04 10.56
C VAL A 248 -3.34 18.12 10.95
N ALA A 249 -4.64 17.86 10.74
CA ALA A 249 -5.68 18.82 11.09
C ALA A 249 -5.78 19.03 12.61
N ILE A 250 -5.66 17.96 13.39
CA ILE A 250 -5.61 18.05 14.86
C ILE A 250 -4.40 18.88 15.27
N ASP A 251 -3.19 18.54 14.84
CA ASP A 251 -1.96 19.22 15.27
C ASP A 251 -1.97 20.71 14.94
N TYR A 252 -2.40 21.06 13.73
CA TYR A 252 -2.51 22.45 13.31
C TYR A 252 -3.56 23.22 14.13
N SER A 253 -4.69 22.57 14.43
CA SER A 253 -5.72 23.19 15.26
C SER A 253 -5.24 23.37 16.70
N LEU A 254 -4.51 22.40 17.26
CA LEU A 254 -3.92 22.46 18.60
C LEU A 254 -2.99 23.66 18.74
N LEU A 255 -2.09 23.89 17.78
CA LEU A 255 -1.16 25.03 17.80
C LEU A 255 -1.90 26.38 17.85
N VAL A 256 -2.97 26.54 17.07
CA VAL A 256 -3.75 27.79 17.03
C VAL A 256 -4.60 27.94 18.28
N VAL A 257 -5.22 26.86 18.76
CA VAL A 257 -6.07 26.83 19.95
C VAL A 257 -5.28 27.13 21.22
N THR A 258 -4.13 26.47 21.41
CA THR A 258 -3.23 26.70 22.55
C THR A 258 -2.78 28.15 22.57
N ARG A 259 -2.35 28.69 21.42
CA ARG A 259 -1.96 30.09 21.34
C ARG A 259 -3.12 31.06 21.61
N TRP A 260 -4.32 30.75 21.14
CA TRP A 260 -5.51 31.55 21.46
C TRP A 260 -5.82 31.55 22.96
N ARG A 261 -5.70 30.40 23.64
CA ARG A 261 -5.85 30.29 25.10
C ARG A 261 -4.82 31.15 25.84
N GLU A 262 -3.54 31.06 25.46
CA GLU A 262 -2.48 31.89 26.05
C GLU A 262 -2.78 33.39 25.94
N GLU A 263 -3.22 33.86 24.77
CA GLU A 263 -3.54 35.28 24.56
C GLU A 263 -4.79 35.73 25.35
N ARG A 264 -5.76 34.82 25.54
CA ARG A 264 -6.94 35.02 26.39
C ARG A 264 -6.58 35.09 27.87
N GLU A 265 -5.64 34.27 28.33
CA GLU A 265 -5.12 34.30 29.69
C GLU A 265 -4.37 35.61 29.99
N HIS A 266 -3.67 36.16 29.00
CA HIS A 266 -3.06 37.50 29.07
C HIS A 266 -4.08 38.67 29.01
N GLY A 267 -5.38 38.38 29.11
CA GLY A 267 -6.43 39.40 29.22
C GLY A 267 -6.92 39.99 27.90
N ARG A 268 -6.52 39.46 26.74
CA ARG A 268 -6.99 39.97 25.45
C ARG A 268 -8.46 39.63 25.19
N GLU A 269 -9.17 40.54 24.54
CA GLU A 269 -10.52 40.27 24.04
C GLU A 269 -10.52 39.14 23.00
N ASN A 270 -11.61 38.36 22.89
CA ASN A 270 -11.67 37.16 22.07
C ASN A 270 -11.25 37.39 20.60
N GLY A 271 -11.77 38.42 19.95
CA GLY A 271 -11.42 38.73 18.56
C GLY A 271 -9.93 39.10 18.40
N ALA A 272 -9.39 39.88 19.33
CA ALA A 272 -7.98 40.26 19.33
C ALA A 272 -7.05 39.07 19.61
N ALA A 273 -7.46 38.15 20.49
CA ALA A 273 -6.75 36.91 20.77
C ALA A 273 -6.68 36.01 19.52
N VAL A 274 -7.77 35.88 18.76
CA VAL A 274 -7.80 35.13 17.50
C VAL A 274 -6.85 35.74 16.46
N VAL A 275 -6.84 37.06 16.31
CA VAL A 275 -5.93 37.74 15.36
C VAL A 275 -4.46 37.51 15.72
N GLU A 276 -4.11 37.55 17.01
CA GLU A 276 -2.73 37.31 17.44
C GLU A 276 -2.33 35.85 17.27
N ALA A 277 -3.19 34.90 17.65
CA ALA A 277 -2.94 33.47 17.43
C ALA A 277 -2.71 33.17 15.95
N MET A 278 -3.49 33.79 15.06
CA MET A 278 -3.28 33.68 13.61
C MET A 278 -1.98 34.34 13.14
N ARG A 279 -1.53 35.42 13.78
CA ARG A 279 -0.27 36.10 13.43
C ARG A 279 0.94 35.19 13.66
N THR A 280 0.97 34.45 14.76
CA THR A 280 2.08 33.58 15.14
C THR A 280 1.83 32.13 14.71
N ALA A 281 0.93 31.43 15.39
CA ALA A 281 0.63 30.02 15.15
C ALA A 281 0.10 29.76 13.73
N GLY A 282 -0.74 30.66 13.19
CA GLY A 282 -1.20 30.53 11.80
C GLY A 282 -0.05 30.53 10.78
N SER A 283 0.99 31.36 10.99
CA SER A 283 2.16 31.38 10.11
C SER A 283 2.99 30.10 10.19
N ALA A 284 3.07 29.49 11.37
CA ALA A 284 3.72 28.19 11.57
C ALA A 284 2.93 27.08 10.86
N VAL A 285 1.60 27.08 10.93
CA VAL A 285 0.73 26.14 10.21
C VAL A 285 0.96 26.19 8.70
N VAL A 286 1.09 27.38 8.10
CA VAL A 286 1.39 27.50 6.66
C VAL A 286 2.77 26.94 6.32
N ALA A 287 3.79 27.21 7.14
CA ALA A 287 5.14 26.70 6.90
C ALA A 287 5.18 25.16 6.99
N SER A 288 4.51 24.59 8.00
CA SER A 288 4.39 23.14 8.17
C SER A 288 3.62 22.51 7.00
N ALA A 289 2.45 23.06 6.65
CA ALA A 289 1.63 22.53 5.57
C ALA A 289 2.32 22.60 4.21
N ALA A 290 3.04 23.69 3.93
CA ALA A 290 3.83 23.83 2.72
C ALA A 290 4.97 22.79 2.67
N THR A 291 5.63 22.52 3.79
CA THR A 291 6.72 21.54 3.87
C THR A 291 6.23 20.12 3.58
N VAL A 292 5.11 19.72 4.19
CA VAL A 292 4.47 18.42 3.93
C VAL A 292 3.99 18.34 2.48
N ALA A 293 3.28 19.38 1.99
CA ALA A 293 2.75 19.40 0.62
C ALA A 293 3.85 19.26 -0.44
N ILE A 294 4.96 19.99 -0.27
CA ILE A 294 6.11 19.95 -1.19
C ILE A 294 6.79 18.59 -1.16
N SER A 295 6.91 17.97 0.02
CA SER A 295 7.48 16.62 0.15
C SER A 295 6.66 15.58 -0.61
N LEU A 296 5.32 15.71 -0.61
CA LEU A 296 4.41 14.85 -1.37
C LEU A 296 4.42 15.17 -2.87
N VAL A 297 4.51 16.45 -3.26
CA VAL A 297 4.68 16.86 -4.66
C VAL A 297 5.91 16.23 -5.30
N ALA A 298 6.99 16.02 -4.56
CA ALA A 298 8.19 15.41 -5.10
C ALA A 298 8.00 13.97 -5.59
N LEU A 299 6.96 13.25 -5.12
CA LEU A 299 6.59 11.93 -5.66
C LEU A 299 6.18 12.00 -7.13
N ILE A 300 5.71 13.16 -7.62
CA ILE A 300 5.29 13.35 -9.03
C ILE A 300 6.47 13.17 -10.00
N VAL A 301 7.70 13.41 -9.53
CA VAL A 301 8.93 13.26 -10.31
C VAL A 301 9.24 11.79 -10.64
N VAL A 302 8.73 10.86 -9.83
CA VAL A 302 8.94 9.43 -10.08
C VAL A 302 8.10 9.00 -11.28
N PRO A 303 8.67 8.28 -12.27
CA PRO A 303 7.96 7.89 -13.50
C PRO A 303 6.99 6.71 -13.28
N VAL A 304 6.33 6.66 -12.13
CA VAL A 304 5.38 5.59 -11.78
C VAL A 304 4.01 6.24 -11.53
N PRO A 305 3.00 5.95 -12.37
CA PRO A 305 1.65 6.54 -12.25
C PRO A 305 1.07 6.44 -10.83
N PHE A 306 1.22 5.26 -10.22
CA PHE A 306 0.80 5.02 -8.84
C PHE A 306 1.42 6.00 -7.83
N LEU A 307 2.75 6.21 -7.86
CA LEU A 307 3.44 7.14 -6.95
C LEU A 307 3.07 8.61 -7.23
N ARG A 308 2.93 8.96 -8.51
CA ARG A 308 2.50 10.30 -8.93
C ARG A 308 1.10 10.63 -8.42
N SER A 309 0.16 9.69 -8.54
CA SER A 309 -1.21 9.88 -8.08
C SER A 309 -1.28 10.05 -6.56
N MET A 310 -0.45 9.33 -5.79
CA MET A 310 -0.29 9.56 -4.35
C MET A 310 0.32 10.92 -4.03
N GLY A 311 1.25 11.42 -4.85
CA GLY A 311 1.78 12.79 -4.71
C GLY A 311 0.71 13.85 -4.91
N ILE A 312 -0.11 13.71 -5.96
CA ILE A 312 -1.21 14.64 -6.30
C ILE A 312 -2.34 14.59 -5.25
N GLY A 313 -2.82 13.39 -4.91
CA GLY A 313 -3.87 13.23 -3.89
C GLY A 313 -3.36 13.58 -2.49
N GLY A 314 -2.14 13.16 -2.17
CA GLY A 314 -1.50 13.39 -0.88
C GLY A 314 -1.24 14.86 -0.60
N MET A 315 -0.77 15.65 -1.57
CA MET A 315 -0.51 17.08 -1.35
C MET A 315 -1.77 17.89 -1.01
N LEU A 316 -2.96 17.42 -1.43
CA LEU A 316 -4.23 18.06 -1.09
C LEU A 316 -4.53 17.98 0.40
N ILE A 317 -4.07 16.93 1.09
CA ILE A 317 -4.31 16.72 2.52
C ILE A 317 -3.81 17.90 3.36
N PRO A 318 -2.50 18.24 3.39
CA PRO A 318 -2.01 19.38 4.16
C PRO A 318 -2.54 20.72 3.64
N ILE A 319 -2.78 20.87 2.33
CA ILE A 319 -3.32 22.11 1.74
C ILE A 319 -4.72 22.37 2.27
N VAL A 320 -5.65 21.42 2.10
CA VAL A 320 -7.05 21.57 2.54
C VAL A 320 -7.11 21.68 4.06
N SER A 321 -6.40 20.83 4.81
CA SER A 321 -6.34 20.91 6.28
C SER A 321 -5.85 22.27 6.76
N SER A 322 -4.80 22.83 6.14
CA SER A 322 -4.34 24.18 6.50
C SER A 322 -5.36 25.26 6.15
N LEU A 323 -6.08 25.15 5.02
CA LEU A 323 -7.13 26.10 4.66
C LEU A 323 -8.28 26.07 5.66
N VAL A 324 -8.74 24.89 6.08
CA VAL A 324 -9.78 24.73 7.10
C VAL A 324 -9.30 25.32 8.44
N VAL A 325 -8.09 24.98 8.90
CA VAL A 325 -7.52 25.50 10.15
C VAL A 325 -7.34 27.01 10.10
N LEU A 326 -6.95 27.59 8.96
CA LEU A 326 -6.67 29.02 8.87
C LEU A 326 -7.93 29.87 8.65
N THR A 327 -9.07 29.24 8.36
CA THR A 327 -10.33 29.95 8.07
C THR A 327 -11.48 29.52 8.97
N LEU A 328 -11.82 28.24 9.04
CA LEU A 328 -12.93 27.73 9.85
C LEU A 328 -12.62 27.85 11.35
N LEU A 329 -11.43 27.45 11.79
CA LEU A 329 -11.09 27.46 13.22
C LEU A 329 -11.17 28.87 13.83
N PRO A 330 -10.59 29.94 13.25
CA PRO A 330 -10.78 31.30 13.74
C PRO A 330 -12.25 31.74 13.78
N ALA A 331 -13.05 31.33 12.80
CA ALA A 331 -14.49 31.62 12.77
C ALA A 331 -15.24 30.93 13.92
N LEU A 332 -14.91 29.66 14.21
CA LEU A 332 -15.47 28.91 15.34
C LEU A 332 -15.05 29.49 16.69
N LEU A 333 -13.75 29.80 16.87
CA LEU A 333 -13.25 30.41 18.11
C LEU A 333 -13.86 31.80 18.36
N ALA A 334 -14.05 32.59 17.31
CA ALA A 334 -14.71 33.89 17.41
C ALA A 334 -16.23 33.79 17.61
N GLY A 335 -16.86 32.74 17.09
CA GLY A 335 -18.30 32.49 17.18
C GLY A 335 -18.73 31.90 18.52
N ILE A 336 -18.16 30.76 18.91
CA ILE A 336 -18.47 30.04 20.15
C ILE A 336 -17.89 30.81 21.35
N GLY A 337 -16.71 31.41 21.16
CA GLY A 337 -16.05 32.23 22.17
C GLY A 337 -15.55 31.43 23.39
N PRO A 338 -15.31 32.11 24.52
CA PRO A 338 -14.71 31.50 25.71
C PRO A 338 -15.53 30.37 26.35
N LYS A 339 -16.78 30.15 25.93
CA LYS A 339 -17.65 29.09 26.47
C LYS A 339 -17.14 27.69 26.13
N VAL A 340 -16.45 27.54 24.99
CA VAL A 340 -15.86 26.25 24.57
C VAL A 340 -14.75 25.78 25.51
N ASP A 341 -14.18 26.73 26.26
CA ASP A 341 -13.07 26.51 27.17
C ASP A 341 -13.51 25.99 28.54
N TRP A 342 -14.81 25.83 28.76
CA TRP A 342 -15.37 25.30 30.00
C TRP A 342 -15.45 23.76 29.93
N PRO A 343 -15.23 23.03 31.04
CA PRO A 343 -14.67 23.49 32.31
C PRO A 343 -13.16 23.77 32.22
N ARG A 344 -12.69 24.82 32.91
CA ARG A 344 -11.26 25.21 32.96
C ARG A 344 -10.52 24.48 34.07
N VAL A 345 -10.34 23.17 33.90
CA VAL A 345 -9.77 22.33 34.96
C VAL A 345 -8.25 22.48 35.08
N ARG A 346 -7.54 22.91 34.01
CA ARG A 346 -6.07 22.95 33.96
C ARG A 346 -5.55 24.34 33.59
N HIS A 347 -4.61 24.86 34.38
CA HIS A 347 -3.85 26.08 34.11
C HIS A 347 -2.41 25.68 33.79
N GLU A 348 -1.92 25.94 32.58
CA GLU A 348 -0.57 25.53 32.14
C GLU A 348 0.52 26.58 32.47
N ASN A 349 0.28 27.45 33.45
CA ASN A 349 1.18 28.55 33.78
C ASN A 349 2.44 28.15 34.59
N SER A 350 2.68 26.86 34.82
CA SER A 350 3.90 26.39 35.49
C SER A 350 4.52 25.20 34.77
N ALA A 351 5.81 25.32 34.44
CA ALA A 351 6.57 24.21 33.89
C ALA A 351 6.59 23.04 34.89
N SER A 352 6.23 21.85 34.42
CA SER A 352 6.25 20.64 35.25
C SER A 352 7.63 20.42 35.87
N LYS A 353 7.65 20.13 37.18
CA LYS A 353 8.90 19.84 37.92
C LYS A 353 9.61 18.61 37.33
N ALA A 354 8.85 17.60 36.89
CA ALA A 354 9.38 16.38 36.30
C ALA A 354 10.04 16.65 34.94
N TRP A 355 9.33 17.32 34.02
CA TRP A 355 9.88 17.70 32.72
C TRP A 355 11.07 18.65 32.85
N SER A 356 11.03 19.58 33.80
CA SER A 356 12.14 20.50 34.10
C SER A 356 13.36 19.76 34.68
N ALA A 357 13.15 18.74 35.51
CA ALA A 357 14.24 17.90 36.02
C ALA A 357 14.85 17.05 34.91
N TRP A 358 14.00 16.44 34.06
CA TRP A 358 14.42 15.66 32.89
C TRP A 358 15.24 16.50 31.90
N ALA A 359 14.74 17.67 31.51
CA ALA A 359 15.43 18.59 30.60
C ALA A 359 16.77 19.08 31.18
N ARG A 360 16.83 19.36 32.50
CA ARG A 360 18.08 19.66 33.21
C ARG A 360 19.04 18.47 33.23
N GLY A 361 18.53 17.25 33.38
CA GLY A 361 19.32 16.02 33.31
C GLY A 361 19.96 15.84 31.93
N ILE A 362 19.18 15.97 30.85
CA ILE A 362 19.68 15.89 29.47
C ILE A 362 20.69 16.99 29.18
N SER A 363 20.38 18.25 29.51
CA SER A 363 21.27 19.38 29.22
C SER A 363 22.57 19.34 30.02
N SER A 364 22.54 18.91 31.28
CA SER A 364 23.74 18.76 32.11
C SER A 364 24.65 17.63 31.63
N ARG A 365 24.10 16.56 31.02
CA ARG A 365 24.85 15.41 30.48
C ARG A 365 24.73 15.29 28.96
N ARG A 366 24.73 16.43 28.26
CA ARG A 366 24.41 16.52 26.82
C ARG A 366 25.17 15.54 25.92
N PHE A 367 26.46 15.29 26.19
CA PHE A 367 27.27 14.38 25.38
C PHE A 367 26.91 12.92 25.61
N LEU A 368 26.63 12.53 26.86
CA LEU A 368 26.18 11.18 27.18
C LEU A 368 24.78 10.93 26.64
N ALA A 369 23.87 11.91 26.79
CA ALA A 369 22.53 11.84 26.21
C ALA A 369 22.56 11.72 24.69
N ALA A 370 23.40 12.54 24.01
CA ALA A 370 23.58 12.45 22.56
C ALA A 370 24.21 11.11 22.14
N GLY A 371 25.22 10.61 22.87
CA GLY A 371 25.86 9.33 22.59
C GLY A 371 24.90 8.15 22.73
N VAL A 372 24.14 8.09 23.82
CA VAL A 372 23.12 7.05 24.04
C VAL A 372 22.04 7.13 22.95
N GLY A 373 21.54 8.33 22.64
CA GLY A 373 20.56 8.53 21.58
C GLY A 373 21.07 8.06 20.21
N PHE A 374 22.34 8.36 19.89
CA PHE A 374 22.96 7.93 18.64
C PHE A 374 23.16 6.41 18.58
N VAL A 375 23.55 5.77 19.69
CA VAL A 375 23.66 4.30 19.76
C VAL A 375 22.31 3.63 19.59
N LEU A 376 21.27 4.09 20.30
CA LEU A 376 19.92 3.53 20.18
C LEU A 376 19.36 3.70 18.76
N LEU A 377 19.51 4.88 18.15
CA LEU A 377 19.13 5.10 16.77
C LEU A 377 19.96 4.23 15.80
N GLY A 378 21.26 4.11 16.01
CA GLY A 378 22.13 3.26 15.20
C GLY A 378 21.73 1.79 15.24
N LEU A 379 21.34 1.28 16.43
CA LEU A 379 20.80 -0.07 16.58
C LEU A 379 19.47 -0.26 15.84
N LEU A 380 18.61 0.76 15.83
CA LEU A 380 17.36 0.73 15.06
C LEU A 380 17.58 0.90 13.55
N VAL A 381 18.66 1.55 13.12
CA VAL A 381 19.00 1.73 11.69
C VAL A 381 19.68 0.49 11.10
N ALA A 382 20.46 -0.25 11.88
CA ALA A 382 21.19 -1.44 11.42
C ALA A 382 20.33 -2.44 10.59
N PRO A 383 19.07 -2.76 10.96
CA PRO A 383 18.22 -3.65 10.17
C PRO A 383 17.87 -3.15 8.76
N VAL A 384 17.97 -1.83 8.49
CA VAL A 384 17.70 -1.28 7.14
C VAL A 384 18.58 -1.90 6.08
N PHE A 385 19.81 -2.27 6.40
CA PHE A 385 20.74 -2.88 5.44
C PHE A 385 20.34 -4.30 5.02
N ASP A 386 19.36 -4.91 5.69
CA ASP A 386 18.78 -6.22 5.37
C ASP A 386 17.35 -6.07 4.83
N ILE A 387 16.95 -4.87 4.40
CA ILE A 387 15.61 -4.65 3.84
C ILE A 387 15.43 -5.45 2.56
N ARG A 388 14.37 -6.26 2.53
CA ARG A 388 13.92 -6.99 1.36
C ARG A 388 12.65 -6.33 0.88
N VAL A 389 12.70 -5.77 -0.31
CA VAL A 389 11.56 -5.09 -0.91
C VAL A 389 10.88 -6.05 -1.89
N GLY A 390 9.56 -6.15 -1.82
CA GLY A 390 8.81 -7.15 -2.57
C GLY A 390 7.32 -7.11 -2.28
N GLN A 391 6.63 -8.23 -2.39
CA GLN A 391 5.29 -8.46 -1.88
C GLN A 391 5.36 -9.36 -0.64
N ALA A 392 4.28 -9.39 0.15
CA ALA A 392 4.17 -10.31 1.28
C ALA A 392 4.13 -11.75 0.74
N ARG A 393 4.87 -12.66 1.40
CA ARG A 393 4.89 -14.09 1.05
C ARG A 393 3.57 -14.75 1.41
N THR A 394 3.21 -15.81 0.69
CA THR A 394 1.93 -16.52 0.88
C THR A 394 1.70 -16.97 2.33
N GLU A 395 2.75 -17.40 3.02
CA GLU A 395 2.73 -17.83 4.44
C GLU A 395 2.30 -16.74 5.42
N SER A 396 2.36 -15.47 5.00
CA SER A 396 1.93 -14.32 5.81
C SER A 396 0.57 -13.76 5.43
N LEU A 397 -0.02 -14.25 4.32
CA LEU A 397 -1.30 -13.75 3.82
C LEU A 397 -2.48 -14.31 4.62
N ALA A 398 -2.46 -15.61 4.95
CA ALA A 398 -3.51 -16.27 5.74
C ALA A 398 -2.92 -17.38 6.62
N LYS A 399 -3.50 -17.55 7.81
CA LYS A 399 -3.08 -18.60 8.77
C LYS A 399 -3.94 -19.86 8.71
N GLN A 400 -5.19 -19.72 8.31
CA GLN A 400 -6.20 -20.77 8.36
C GLN A 400 -7.15 -20.64 7.15
N GLY A 401 -7.87 -21.71 6.86
CA GLY A 401 -8.89 -21.75 5.82
C GLY A 401 -8.52 -22.65 4.64
N PRO A 402 -9.50 -22.94 3.76
CA PRO A 402 -9.34 -23.96 2.71
C PRO A 402 -8.17 -23.70 1.76
N ALA A 403 -7.90 -22.43 1.42
CA ALA A 403 -6.80 -22.06 0.54
C ALA A 403 -5.41 -22.29 1.17
N VAL A 404 -5.29 -22.11 2.49
CA VAL A 404 -4.05 -22.38 3.24
C VAL A 404 -3.79 -23.87 3.30
N GLU A 405 -4.83 -24.66 3.59
CA GLU A 405 -4.77 -26.12 3.63
C GLU A 405 -4.38 -26.70 2.25
N ALA A 406 -5.02 -26.22 1.17
CA ALA A 406 -4.69 -26.62 -0.19
C ALA A 406 -3.22 -26.34 -0.55
N LEU A 407 -2.71 -25.15 -0.24
CA LEU A 407 -1.30 -24.84 -0.51
C LEU A 407 -0.35 -25.70 0.33
N ALA A 408 -0.69 -25.95 1.59
CA ALA A 408 0.09 -26.80 2.49
C ALA A 408 0.16 -28.24 1.97
N ASP A 409 -0.97 -28.79 1.52
CA ASP A 409 -1.07 -30.14 0.95
C ASP A 409 -0.25 -30.27 -0.35
N LEU A 410 -0.35 -29.29 -1.26
CA LEU A 410 0.46 -29.25 -2.48
C LEU A 410 1.96 -29.22 -2.16
N ARG A 411 2.38 -28.36 -1.21
CA ARG A 411 3.79 -28.27 -0.79
C ARG A 411 4.27 -29.57 -0.14
N ALA A 412 3.44 -30.20 0.71
CA ALA A 412 3.76 -31.48 1.31
C ALA A 412 3.86 -32.60 0.26
N GLY A 413 3.13 -32.48 -0.85
CA GLY A 413 3.19 -33.35 -2.01
C GLY A 413 4.31 -33.03 -3.02
N GLY A 414 5.28 -32.18 -2.67
CA GLY A 414 6.45 -31.88 -3.51
C GLY A 414 6.24 -30.78 -4.56
N VAL A 415 5.09 -30.10 -4.57
CA VAL A 415 4.84 -29.00 -5.51
C VAL A 415 5.74 -27.79 -5.18
N PRO A 416 6.44 -27.22 -6.17
CA PRO A 416 7.32 -26.08 -5.96
C PRO A 416 6.58 -24.87 -5.37
N ALA A 417 7.23 -24.15 -4.44
CA ALA A 417 6.64 -22.98 -3.83
C ALA A 417 6.38 -21.85 -4.84
N GLY A 418 7.11 -21.82 -5.97
CA GLY A 418 6.95 -20.81 -7.02
C GLY A 418 5.71 -20.97 -7.90
N ILE A 419 4.92 -22.04 -7.75
CA ILE A 419 3.69 -22.28 -8.54
C ILE A 419 2.66 -21.14 -8.43
N VAL A 420 2.66 -20.40 -7.31
CA VAL A 420 1.79 -19.23 -7.05
C VAL A 420 2.28 -17.94 -7.72
N THR A 421 3.50 -17.93 -8.28
CA THR A 421 4.10 -16.79 -8.97
C THR A 421 4.74 -17.23 -10.28
N PRO A 422 3.95 -17.75 -11.23
CA PRO A 422 4.48 -18.15 -12.53
C PRO A 422 4.99 -16.94 -13.30
N LEU A 423 5.94 -17.17 -14.19
CA LEU A 423 6.33 -16.20 -15.21
C LEU A 423 5.79 -16.65 -16.56
N GLU A 424 5.52 -15.71 -17.45
CA GLU A 424 5.16 -16.04 -18.83
C GLU A 424 6.10 -15.38 -19.82
N ILE A 425 6.52 -16.17 -20.81
CA ILE A 425 7.37 -15.73 -21.90
C ILE A 425 6.52 -15.71 -23.15
N LEU A 426 6.32 -14.51 -23.70
CA LEU A 426 5.62 -14.32 -24.95
C LEU A 426 6.61 -14.48 -26.10
N VAL A 427 6.34 -15.39 -27.01
CA VAL A 427 7.11 -15.59 -28.24
C VAL A 427 6.24 -15.34 -29.48
N GLY A 428 6.86 -14.90 -30.55
CA GLY A 428 6.23 -14.60 -31.83
C GLY A 428 7.22 -14.72 -32.98
N GLY A 429 6.89 -14.09 -34.11
CA GLY A 429 7.74 -14.09 -35.31
C GLY A 429 7.28 -15.11 -36.35
N ASN A 430 8.19 -15.49 -37.26
CA ASN A 430 7.85 -16.37 -38.39
C ASN A 430 7.58 -17.82 -37.95
N ASP A 431 8.15 -18.25 -36.82
CA ASP A 431 7.96 -19.58 -36.25
C ASP A 431 7.92 -19.49 -34.71
N ALA A 432 6.77 -19.07 -34.18
CA ALA A 432 6.56 -18.90 -32.74
C ALA A 432 6.67 -20.23 -31.98
N GLU A 433 6.32 -21.35 -32.62
CA GLU A 433 6.32 -22.68 -31.99
C GLU A 433 7.74 -23.21 -31.83
N ALA A 434 8.58 -23.13 -32.86
CA ALA A 434 9.99 -23.49 -32.73
C ALA A 434 10.72 -22.62 -31.68
N SER A 435 10.33 -21.34 -31.59
CA SER A 435 10.85 -20.41 -30.59
C SER A 435 10.41 -20.81 -29.18
N ALA A 436 9.14 -21.18 -28.99
CA ALA A 436 8.60 -21.69 -27.72
C ALA A 436 9.32 -22.98 -27.28
N GLU A 437 9.53 -23.94 -28.18
CA GLU A 437 10.28 -25.17 -27.89
C GLU A 437 11.74 -24.91 -27.50
N GLN A 438 12.36 -23.89 -28.10
CA GLN A 438 13.70 -23.47 -27.71
C GLN A 438 13.70 -22.85 -26.31
N VAL A 439 12.70 -22.02 -25.98
CA VAL A 439 12.50 -21.45 -24.64
C VAL A 439 12.32 -22.58 -23.62
N VAL A 440 11.42 -23.52 -23.84
CA VAL A 440 11.17 -24.68 -22.96
C VAL A 440 12.47 -25.42 -22.64
N ARG A 441 13.30 -25.71 -23.65
CA ARG A 441 14.56 -26.43 -23.46
C ARG A 441 15.63 -25.63 -22.72
N GLN A 442 15.79 -24.35 -23.05
CA GLN A 442 16.86 -23.53 -22.46
C GLN A 442 16.49 -23.03 -21.07
N VAL A 443 15.27 -22.52 -20.90
CA VAL A 443 14.78 -21.98 -19.62
C VAL A 443 14.48 -23.10 -18.63
N GLY A 444 13.94 -24.23 -19.07
CA GLY A 444 13.69 -25.38 -18.20
C GLY A 444 14.95 -26.03 -17.62
N ALA A 445 16.14 -25.71 -18.15
CA ALA A 445 17.42 -26.17 -17.63
C ALA A 445 18.12 -25.15 -16.69
N LEU A 446 17.51 -23.99 -16.44
CA LEU A 446 18.09 -22.95 -15.58
C LEU A 446 17.92 -23.28 -14.10
N ASP A 447 18.96 -22.96 -13.32
CA ASP A 447 18.90 -23.05 -11.86
C ASP A 447 17.87 -22.07 -11.27
N GLY A 448 16.96 -22.60 -10.45
CA GLY A 448 15.82 -21.89 -9.88
C GLY A 448 14.52 -21.99 -10.69
N VAL A 449 14.51 -22.66 -11.84
CA VAL A 449 13.30 -23.03 -12.60
C VAL A 449 12.95 -24.48 -12.30
N ALA A 450 11.74 -24.73 -11.79
CA ALA A 450 11.30 -26.08 -11.47
C ALA A 450 10.87 -26.85 -12.72
N PHE A 451 10.04 -26.22 -13.57
CA PHE A 451 9.64 -26.73 -14.88
C PHE A 451 9.02 -25.63 -15.73
N THR A 452 8.87 -25.91 -17.03
CA THR A 452 8.20 -25.02 -18.00
C THR A 452 6.98 -25.72 -18.56
N VAL A 453 5.95 -24.94 -18.86
CA VAL A 453 4.64 -25.40 -19.33
C VAL A 453 4.37 -24.78 -20.69
N PHE A 454 4.10 -25.63 -21.68
CA PHE A 454 3.69 -25.24 -23.02
C PHE A 454 2.61 -26.21 -23.52
N PRO A 455 1.34 -26.06 -23.09
CA PRO A 455 0.29 -27.02 -23.41
C PRO A 455 0.00 -27.05 -24.91
N ASP A 456 -0.43 -28.21 -25.44
CA ASP A 456 -0.90 -28.33 -26.83
C ASP A 456 -2.36 -27.87 -26.97
N ASP A 457 -2.62 -26.63 -26.55
CA ASP A 457 -3.94 -26.03 -26.47
C ASP A 457 -4.01 -24.72 -27.30
N PRO A 458 -5.09 -24.48 -28.08
CA PRO A 458 -5.28 -23.25 -28.87
C PRO A 458 -5.32 -21.96 -28.04
N THR A 459 -5.70 -22.02 -26.76
CA THR A 459 -5.73 -20.85 -25.87
C THR A 459 -4.33 -20.32 -25.57
N TRP A 460 -3.28 -21.11 -25.78
CA TRP A 460 -1.87 -20.73 -25.61
C TRP A 460 -1.21 -20.26 -26.92
N ARG A 461 -1.90 -20.41 -28.06
CA ARG A 461 -1.42 -20.03 -29.40
C ARG A 461 -2.42 -19.14 -30.12
N LYS A 462 -2.09 -17.86 -30.30
CA LYS A 462 -3.03 -16.92 -30.91
C LYS A 462 -2.30 -15.87 -31.72
N ALA A 463 -2.89 -15.43 -32.84
CA ALA A 463 -2.37 -14.34 -33.67
C ALA A 463 -0.89 -14.47 -34.10
N GLY A 464 -0.38 -15.69 -34.30
CA GLY A 464 1.04 -15.93 -34.65
C GLY A 464 2.01 -15.78 -33.48
N THR A 465 1.50 -15.73 -32.25
CA THR A 465 2.27 -15.79 -31.00
C THR A 465 1.95 -17.06 -30.22
N ALA A 466 2.87 -17.43 -29.34
CA ALA A 466 2.70 -18.51 -28.39
C ALA A 466 3.19 -18.05 -27.00
N VAL A 467 2.67 -18.68 -25.95
CA VAL A 467 3.06 -18.37 -24.56
C VAL A 467 3.66 -19.59 -23.92
N VAL A 468 4.81 -19.42 -23.26
CA VAL A 468 5.43 -20.44 -22.41
C VAL A 468 5.34 -19.96 -20.97
N SER A 469 4.71 -20.76 -20.10
CA SER A 469 4.69 -20.49 -18.67
C SER A 469 5.89 -21.16 -18.00
N VAL A 470 6.48 -20.48 -17.03
CA VAL A 470 7.67 -20.92 -16.31
C VAL A 470 7.35 -20.96 -14.84
N ILE A 471 7.47 -22.14 -14.24
CA ILE A 471 7.24 -22.35 -12.82
C ILE A 471 8.57 -22.33 -12.08
N PRO A 472 8.83 -21.32 -11.23
CA PRO A 472 10.06 -21.24 -10.45
C PRO A 472 10.04 -22.20 -9.26
N GLU A 473 11.22 -22.54 -8.73
CA GLU A 473 11.33 -23.38 -7.53
C GLU A 473 10.83 -22.66 -6.26
N ARG A 474 10.94 -21.33 -6.23
CA ARG A 474 10.61 -20.45 -5.10
C ARG A 474 9.71 -19.32 -5.55
N GLU A 475 8.97 -18.73 -4.61
CA GLU A 475 8.13 -17.55 -4.85
C GLU A 475 8.98 -16.36 -5.33
N LEU A 476 8.56 -15.71 -6.43
CA LEU A 476 9.24 -14.56 -7.02
C LEU A 476 8.66 -13.22 -6.55
N VAL A 477 8.38 -13.11 -5.26
CA VAL A 477 7.73 -11.93 -4.68
C VAL A 477 8.72 -10.88 -4.18
N ASP A 478 10.02 -11.15 -4.11
CA ASP A 478 11.01 -10.21 -3.59
C ASP A 478 12.25 -10.06 -4.49
N ILE A 479 13.00 -8.97 -4.31
CA ILE A 479 14.17 -8.64 -5.14
C ILE A 479 15.24 -9.75 -5.13
N GLN A 480 15.36 -10.52 -4.05
CA GLN A 480 16.37 -11.61 -4.00
C GLN A 480 15.92 -12.81 -4.84
N ALA A 481 14.63 -13.12 -4.83
CA ALA A 481 14.07 -14.16 -5.68
C ALA A 481 14.09 -13.77 -7.17
N ALA A 482 14.03 -12.48 -7.47
CA ALA A 482 14.03 -11.96 -8.84
C ALA A 482 15.35 -12.15 -9.63
N GLU A 483 16.45 -12.59 -9.01
CA GLU A 483 17.68 -12.98 -9.75
C GLU A 483 17.42 -14.08 -10.79
N VAL A 484 16.45 -14.97 -10.53
CA VAL A 484 16.01 -16.00 -11.49
C VAL A 484 15.44 -15.33 -12.74
N VAL A 485 14.69 -14.23 -12.59
CA VAL A 485 14.08 -13.48 -13.68
C VAL A 485 15.14 -12.83 -14.57
N GLU A 486 16.20 -12.28 -13.98
CA GLU A 486 17.33 -11.72 -14.72
C GLU A 486 18.01 -12.79 -15.58
N ARG A 487 18.28 -13.97 -15.01
CA ARG A 487 18.83 -15.13 -15.75
C ARG A 487 17.91 -15.58 -16.88
N ILE A 488 16.60 -15.63 -16.65
CA ILE A 488 15.62 -15.98 -17.69
C ILE A 488 15.66 -14.94 -18.80
N ARG A 489 15.60 -13.64 -18.48
CA ARG A 489 15.65 -12.53 -19.45
C ARG A 489 16.92 -12.58 -20.29
N ASP A 490 18.08 -12.80 -19.67
CA ASP A 490 19.36 -12.91 -20.36
C ASP A 490 19.40 -14.12 -21.31
N THR A 491 18.83 -15.24 -20.89
CA THR A 491 18.78 -16.47 -21.71
C THR A 491 17.87 -16.28 -22.93
N VAL A 492 16.66 -15.75 -22.72
CA VAL A 492 15.67 -15.60 -23.79
C VAL A 492 16.00 -14.47 -24.75
N ALA A 493 16.81 -13.48 -24.34
CA ALA A 493 17.31 -12.43 -25.21
C ALA A 493 18.15 -12.96 -26.39
N GLY A 494 18.72 -14.17 -26.27
CA GLY A 494 19.45 -14.86 -27.35
C GLY A 494 18.58 -15.72 -28.25
N ILE A 495 17.26 -15.80 -28.02
CA ILE A 495 16.33 -16.63 -28.79
C ILE A 495 15.55 -15.72 -29.74
N ASP A 496 15.66 -15.98 -31.05
CA ASP A 496 14.89 -15.26 -32.05
C ASP A 496 13.39 -15.46 -31.83
N GLY A 497 12.59 -14.40 -31.99
CA GLY A 497 11.14 -14.46 -31.84
C GLY A 497 10.62 -14.19 -30.42
N VAL A 498 11.47 -14.12 -29.39
CA VAL A 498 11.02 -13.74 -28.04
C VAL A 498 10.60 -12.27 -28.00
N VAL A 499 9.38 -12.02 -27.50
CA VAL A 499 8.82 -10.68 -27.32
C VAL A 499 9.18 -10.11 -25.95
N GLY A 500 9.11 -10.93 -24.89
CA GLY A 500 9.48 -10.53 -23.53
C GLY A 500 9.01 -11.51 -22.46
N VAL A 501 9.23 -11.13 -21.18
CA VAL A 501 8.93 -11.93 -19.99
C VAL A 501 8.07 -11.12 -19.02
N ALA A 502 6.91 -11.64 -18.65
CA ALA A 502 5.94 -11.04 -17.73
C ALA A 502 5.73 -11.91 -16.46
N GLY A 503 4.97 -11.37 -15.50
CA GLY A 503 4.61 -12.05 -14.25
C GLY A 503 5.22 -11.40 -13.00
N PRO A 504 4.82 -11.85 -11.80
CA PRO A 504 5.07 -11.12 -10.56
C PRO A 504 6.54 -10.81 -10.30
N GLY A 505 7.43 -11.75 -10.61
CA GLY A 505 8.87 -11.55 -10.50
C GLY A 505 9.43 -10.49 -11.44
N ALA A 506 8.93 -10.43 -12.68
CA ALA A 506 9.29 -9.40 -13.65
C ALA A 506 8.82 -8.02 -13.18
N THR A 507 7.61 -7.95 -12.63
CA THR A 507 7.04 -6.72 -12.06
C THR A 507 7.85 -6.20 -10.88
N VAL A 508 8.29 -7.08 -9.96
CA VAL A 508 9.14 -6.69 -8.81
C VAL A 508 10.49 -6.14 -9.30
N LEU A 509 11.12 -6.80 -10.27
CA LEU A 509 12.40 -6.37 -10.83
C LEU A 509 12.28 -5.02 -11.56
N ASP A 510 11.27 -4.87 -12.40
CA ASP A 510 10.99 -3.65 -13.16
C ASP A 510 10.63 -2.48 -12.23
N TYR A 511 9.90 -2.73 -11.15
CA TYR A 511 9.62 -1.72 -10.14
C TYR A 511 10.90 -1.26 -9.43
N SER A 512 11.76 -2.23 -9.05
CA SER A 512 13.08 -1.94 -8.47
C SER A 512 13.89 -1.00 -9.36
N ASP A 513 13.92 -1.30 -10.65
CA ASP A 513 14.64 -0.53 -11.65
C ASP A 513 14.03 0.85 -11.91
N ALA A 514 12.71 0.95 -11.98
CA ALA A 514 12.01 2.21 -12.22
C ALA A 514 12.10 3.17 -11.01
N VAL A 515 12.03 2.62 -9.79
CA VAL A 515 11.86 3.38 -8.56
C VAL A 515 13.14 3.45 -7.75
N PHE A 516 13.71 2.32 -7.35
CA PHE A 516 14.83 2.28 -6.40
C PHE A 516 16.14 2.77 -6.99
N LYS A 517 16.40 2.56 -8.30
CA LYS A 517 17.54 3.21 -8.98
C LYS A 517 17.47 4.74 -8.96
N ARG A 518 16.25 5.31 -8.97
CA ARG A 518 16.02 6.78 -8.92
C ARG A 518 15.76 7.31 -7.52
N PHE A 519 15.45 6.43 -6.57
CA PHE A 519 15.04 6.79 -5.22
C PHE A 519 16.05 7.69 -4.48
N PRO A 520 17.38 7.49 -4.56
CA PRO A 520 18.35 8.41 -3.97
C PRO A 520 18.23 9.85 -4.49
N LEU A 521 17.93 10.03 -5.78
CA LEU A 521 17.72 11.35 -6.37
C LEU A 521 16.45 12.00 -5.85
N VAL A 522 15.38 11.24 -5.67
CA VAL A 522 14.10 11.71 -5.10
C VAL A 522 14.30 12.13 -3.64
N MET A 523 14.98 11.31 -2.85
CA MET A 523 15.33 11.65 -1.46
C MET A 523 16.18 12.92 -1.39
N ALA A 524 17.21 13.03 -2.24
CA ALA A 524 18.07 14.19 -2.31
C ALA A 524 17.28 15.45 -2.73
N LEU A 525 16.36 15.34 -3.68
CA LEU A 525 15.49 16.43 -4.11
C LEU A 525 14.58 16.90 -2.96
N ILE A 526 13.89 15.97 -2.29
CA ILE A 526 13.03 16.29 -1.15
C ILE A 526 13.85 16.95 -0.03
N ALA A 527 14.99 16.36 0.33
CA ALA A 527 15.87 16.90 1.35
C ALA A 527 16.39 18.29 0.99
N LEU A 528 16.75 18.53 -0.28
CA LEU A 528 17.22 19.82 -0.76
C LEU A 528 16.13 20.89 -0.74
N VAL A 529 14.93 20.57 -1.26
CA VAL A 529 13.83 21.55 -1.29
C VAL A 529 13.40 21.91 0.12
N THR A 530 13.29 20.92 1.01
CA THR A 530 12.95 21.16 2.42
C THR A 530 14.07 21.91 3.15
N PHE A 531 15.34 21.59 2.87
CA PHE A 531 16.47 22.37 3.35
C PHE A 531 16.34 23.85 2.97
N LEU A 532 16.08 24.16 1.69
CA LEU A 532 15.93 25.53 1.21
C LEU A 532 14.76 26.27 1.87
N LEU A 533 13.63 25.58 2.06
CA LEU A 533 12.46 26.12 2.76
C LEU A 533 12.82 26.48 4.21
N LEU A 534 13.47 25.55 4.92
CA LEU A 534 13.88 25.76 6.31
C LEU A 534 14.98 26.81 6.44
N VAL A 535 15.90 26.93 5.47
CA VAL A 535 16.88 28.04 5.42
C VAL A 535 16.17 29.38 5.37
N ARG A 536 15.11 29.50 4.56
CA ARG A 536 14.31 30.71 4.50
C ARG A 536 13.53 30.97 5.79
N ALA A 537 13.00 29.92 6.41
CA ALA A 537 12.22 30.02 7.65
C ALA A 537 13.09 30.39 8.86
N PHE A 538 14.20 29.67 9.07
CA PHE A 538 15.11 29.86 10.21
C PHE A 538 16.18 30.91 9.97
N ARG A 539 16.35 31.40 8.74
CA ARG A 539 17.42 32.34 8.35
C ARG A 539 18.81 31.87 8.79
N SER A 540 19.04 30.56 8.69
CA SER A 540 20.25 29.86 9.14
C SER A 540 20.55 28.72 8.18
N LEU A 541 21.83 28.40 7.96
CA LEU A 541 22.24 27.23 7.17
C LEU A 541 22.42 25.98 8.05
N LEU A 542 22.94 26.16 9.27
CA LEU A 542 23.28 25.04 10.15
C LEU A 542 22.04 24.38 10.79
N LEU A 543 21.03 25.17 11.15
CA LEU A 543 19.83 24.64 11.79
C LEU A 543 19.02 23.74 10.84
N PRO A 544 18.72 24.16 9.59
CA PRO A 544 18.12 23.28 8.60
C PRO A 544 18.95 22.05 8.28
N LEU A 545 20.29 22.20 8.13
CA LEU A 545 21.15 21.06 7.82
C LEU A 545 21.07 19.99 8.91
N LYS A 546 21.15 20.42 10.17
CA LYS A 546 20.99 19.52 11.32
C LYS A 546 19.61 18.86 11.32
N ALA A 547 18.54 19.63 11.05
CA ALA A 547 17.18 19.10 11.02
C ALA A 547 17.02 18.03 9.93
N VAL A 548 17.50 18.30 8.72
CA VAL A 548 17.45 17.35 7.59
C VAL A 548 18.22 16.08 7.91
N LEU A 549 19.44 16.17 8.45
CA LEU A 549 20.24 14.99 8.80
C LEU A 549 19.57 14.14 9.88
N LEU A 550 19.02 14.77 10.91
CA LEU A 550 18.29 14.05 11.97
C LEU A 550 17.00 13.42 11.46
N ASN A 551 16.30 14.08 10.53
CA ASN A 551 15.11 13.53 9.90
C ASN A 551 15.46 12.29 9.05
N VAL A 552 16.50 12.36 8.21
CA VAL A 552 17.00 11.20 7.46
C VAL A 552 17.33 10.03 8.41
N LEU A 553 17.99 10.31 9.54
CA LEU A 553 18.30 9.29 10.54
C LEU A 553 17.03 8.73 11.21
N SER A 554 16.02 9.56 11.49
CA SER A 554 14.74 9.15 12.05
C SER A 554 13.98 8.25 11.08
N VAL A 555 13.91 8.62 9.79
CA VAL A 555 13.25 7.81 8.75
C VAL A 555 13.98 6.48 8.57
N ALA A 556 15.32 6.49 8.58
CA ALA A 556 16.11 5.25 8.55
C ALA A 556 15.81 4.36 9.79
N ALA A 557 15.71 4.94 10.99
CA ALA A 557 15.33 4.18 12.18
C ALA A 557 13.90 3.60 12.07
N THR A 558 12.97 4.34 11.45
CA THR A 558 11.62 3.82 11.17
C THR A 558 11.67 2.64 10.20
N PHE A 559 12.46 2.71 9.13
CA PHE A 559 12.63 1.57 8.22
C PHE A 559 13.23 0.36 8.92
N GLY A 560 14.24 0.55 9.78
CA GLY A 560 14.83 -0.59 10.48
C GLY A 560 13.89 -1.19 11.53
N PHE A 561 13.01 -0.38 12.15
CA PHE A 561 11.90 -0.91 12.93
C PHE A 561 10.92 -1.72 12.08
N VAL A 562 10.53 -1.23 10.90
CA VAL A 562 9.66 -1.95 9.96
C VAL A 562 10.28 -3.30 9.56
N VAL A 563 11.59 -3.34 9.30
CA VAL A 563 12.31 -4.59 9.01
C VAL A 563 12.29 -5.53 10.21
N LEU A 564 12.58 -5.05 11.42
CA LEU A 564 12.55 -5.91 12.61
C LEU A 564 11.15 -6.45 12.90
N PHE A 565 10.14 -5.57 12.86
CA PHE A 565 8.79 -5.90 13.29
C PHE A 565 8.04 -6.72 12.25
N TRP A 566 7.97 -6.26 10.99
CA TRP A 566 7.19 -6.90 9.94
C TRP A 566 7.99 -7.94 9.17
N GLN A 567 9.16 -7.58 8.65
CA GLN A 567 9.94 -8.49 7.80
C GLN A 567 10.53 -9.66 8.60
N LYS A 568 11.01 -9.42 9.83
CA LYS A 568 11.62 -10.45 10.70
C LYS A 568 10.67 -11.00 11.78
N GLY A 569 9.50 -10.40 11.97
CA GLY A 569 8.48 -10.87 12.90
C GLY A 569 8.80 -10.63 14.39
N TYR A 570 9.73 -9.75 14.74
CA TYR A 570 10.02 -9.44 16.16
C TYR A 570 8.87 -8.63 16.78
N GLY A 571 7.87 -9.34 17.31
CA GLY A 571 6.72 -8.78 18.02
C GLY A 571 5.43 -8.67 17.20
N SER A 572 5.46 -8.91 15.88
CA SER A 572 4.25 -8.88 15.04
C SER A 572 3.23 -9.93 15.45
N GLU A 573 3.69 -11.15 15.71
CA GLU A 573 2.84 -12.27 16.12
C GLU A 573 2.28 -12.04 17.54
N ALA A 574 3.10 -11.56 18.47
CA ALA A 574 2.68 -11.32 19.85
C ALA A 574 1.66 -10.16 19.99
N VAL A 575 1.71 -9.16 19.11
CA VAL A 575 0.88 -7.95 19.22
C VAL A 575 -0.35 -8.01 18.30
N PHE A 576 -0.17 -8.48 17.07
CA PHE A 576 -1.21 -8.46 16.03
C PHE A 576 -1.58 -9.83 15.50
N ASP A 577 -0.97 -10.90 16.01
CA ASP A 577 -1.13 -12.25 15.48
C ASP A 577 -0.78 -12.35 13.98
N VAL A 578 0.20 -11.57 13.52
CA VAL A 578 0.68 -11.59 12.12
C VAL A 578 2.07 -12.21 12.06
N THR A 579 2.25 -13.24 11.23
CA THR A 579 3.55 -13.88 10.98
C THR A 579 4.49 -12.93 10.23
N ALA A 580 5.79 -13.22 10.26
CA ALA A 580 6.78 -12.43 9.55
C ALA A 580 6.45 -12.38 8.05
N THR A 581 6.37 -11.18 7.47
CA THR A 581 5.99 -10.99 6.06
C THR A 581 7.07 -11.43 5.09
N GLY A 582 8.32 -11.57 5.56
CA GLY A 582 9.49 -11.95 4.76
C GLY A 582 10.04 -10.83 3.85
N ALA A 583 9.19 -9.88 3.46
CA ALA A 583 9.55 -8.69 2.70
C ALA A 583 8.68 -7.48 3.11
N VAL A 584 9.16 -6.29 2.78
CA VAL A 584 8.43 -5.02 2.87
C VAL A 584 7.79 -4.73 1.52
N THR A 585 6.48 -4.45 1.50
CA THR A 585 5.71 -4.19 0.28
C THR A 585 6.36 -3.10 -0.57
N PHE A 586 6.53 -3.32 -1.88
CA PHE A 586 7.46 -2.56 -2.72
C PHE A 586 7.23 -1.05 -2.79
N TRP A 587 5.99 -0.60 -2.64
CA TRP A 587 5.64 0.81 -2.67
C TRP A 587 5.68 1.50 -1.28
N LEU A 588 5.68 0.73 -0.18
CA LEU A 588 5.66 1.27 1.17
C LEU A 588 6.90 2.12 1.51
N PRO A 589 8.15 1.73 1.15
CA PRO A 589 9.31 2.53 1.48
C PRO A 589 9.25 3.96 0.92
N VAL A 590 8.81 4.10 -0.33
CA VAL A 590 8.68 5.41 -0.97
C VAL A 590 7.61 6.24 -0.29
N LEU A 591 6.48 5.62 0.03
CA LEU A 591 5.38 6.27 0.73
C LEU A 591 5.81 6.77 2.12
N ILE A 592 6.36 5.86 2.94
CA ILE A 592 6.84 6.15 4.29
C ILE A 592 7.86 7.29 4.24
N PHE A 593 8.81 7.25 3.31
CA PHE A 593 9.79 8.32 3.16
C PHE A 593 9.10 9.67 2.87
N ALA A 594 8.25 9.75 1.84
CA ALA A 594 7.65 11.02 1.45
C ALA A 594 6.76 11.63 2.54
N PHE A 595 6.00 10.79 3.26
CA PHE A 595 5.12 11.24 4.35
C PHE A 595 5.89 11.58 5.63
N LEU A 596 6.71 10.66 6.15
CA LEU A 596 7.43 10.90 7.40
C LEU A 596 8.43 12.03 7.26
N PHE A 597 9.11 12.12 6.12
CA PHE A 597 10.05 13.21 5.91
C PHE A 597 9.35 14.56 5.95
N GLY A 598 8.17 14.68 5.31
CA GLY A 598 7.36 15.88 5.33
C GLY A 598 6.80 16.23 6.72
N LEU A 599 6.30 15.22 7.45
CA LEU A 599 5.69 15.40 8.79
C LEU A 599 6.70 15.65 9.90
N SER A 600 7.92 15.12 9.78
CA SER A 600 8.97 15.26 10.79
C SER A 600 9.67 16.62 10.78
N MET A 601 9.38 17.50 9.82
CA MET A 601 9.95 18.86 9.70
C MET A 601 8.97 19.93 10.14
#